data_AF-R5VC78-F1
#
_entry.id   AF-R5VC78-F1
#
_cell.length_a   1.000
_cell.length_b   1.000
_cell.length_c   1.000
_cell.angle_alpha   90.00
_cell.angle_beta   90.00
_cell.angle_gamma   90.00
#
_symmetry.space_group_name_H-M   'P 1'
#
loop_
_entity.id
_entity.type
_entity.pdbx_description
1 polymer ?
#
loop_
_entity_poly.entity_id
_entity_poly.type
_entity_poly.pdbx_seq_one_letter_code
_entity_poly.pdbx_strand_id
1 'polypeptide(L)'
;MQIRSVIKLGVVLSVVLFCIGIAFYGFARLSMADKENRVDIFEFVPKDCAGILETDNIDNFMHVFSQAAYSSQLDTLHRAGLMNDILSDLSRYSSAAAHGLSYQMNHVVISFHRPHTAMDVVAYFRIGKEGKHQLIEAVKGKHGADFVPKKETYRGKKIEIYPLSSTRYLSVYTTDGLVVVSYQKKLIEQVIDAVKDNNSLREDSVFTSIHHPQPASFITIYGRTPSVPFLGKESCHSWSEYDIHLNSEVFYLSGQMKEEQVDCLDRMLQAVHTVPVVSESDSLLVVSGRERVDSCISKVIASPSHTLFDECVSNLSRDASYIMVTDMEKVAAAPEQFASYLPPFLIRHADLFRSFILSIQFTEVNNRLSHIFVFTYKE
;
A
#
# COMPACT_ATOMS: atom_id res chain seq x y z
N MET A 1 -44.53 2.99 48.85
CA MET A 1 -43.64 2.04 48.15
C MET A 1 -42.83 2.66 47.00
N GLN A 2 -43.25 3.76 46.38
CA GLN A 2 -42.58 4.32 45.18
C GLN A 2 -41.21 4.97 45.43
N ILE A 3 -41.01 5.72 46.53
CA ILE A 3 -39.75 6.44 46.81
C ILE A 3 -38.56 5.49 47.05
N ARG A 4 -38.78 4.34 47.71
CA ARG A 4 -37.73 3.32 47.93
C ARG A 4 -37.27 2.66 46.63
N SER A 5 -38.14 2.51 45.63
CA SER A 5 -37.74 1.99 44.31
C SER A 5 -36.94 3.01 43.52
N VAL A 6 -37.29 4.29 43.58
CA VAL A 6 -36.56 5.36 42.89
C VAL A 6 -35.14 5.51 43.43
N ILE A 7 -34.96 5.44 44.76
CA ILE A 7 -33.63 5.50 45.39
C ILE A 7 -32.78 4.27 45.00
N LYS A 8 -33.36 3.06 45.01
CA LYS A 8 -32.65 1.84 44.57
C LYS A 8 -32.24 1.93 43.10
N LEU A 9 -33.11 2.44 42.23
CA LEU A 9 -32.81 2.63 40.81
C LEU A 9 -31.67 3.64 40.62
N GLY A 10 -31.68 4.75 41.35
CA GLY A 10 -30.62 5.77 41.31
C GLY A 10 -29.25 5.24 41.76
N VAL A 11 -29.22 4.40 42.81
CA VAL A 11 -27.97 3.76 43.28
C VAL A 11 -27.44 2.78 42.23
N VAL A 12 -28.29 1.93 41.66
CA VAL A 12 -27.88 0.98 40.60
C VAL A 12 -27.35 1.73 39.38
N LEU A 13 -28.04 2.79 38.94
CA LEU A 13 -27.62 3.60 37.80
C LEU A 13 -26.26 4.28 38.06
N SER A 14 -26.04 4.80 39.26
CA SER A 14 -24.77 5.43 39.66
C SER A 14 -23.61 4.43 39.63
N VAL A 15 -23.82 3.20 40.13
CA VAL A 15 -22.81 2.14 40.09
C VAL A 15 -22.49 1.73 38.64
N VAL A 16 -23.51 1.58 37.79
CA VAL A 16 -23.30 1.22 36.37
C VAL A 16 -22.54 2.32 35.63
N LEU A 17 -22.91 3.59 35.83
CA LEU A 17 -22.20 4.73 35.22
C LEU A 17 -20.75 4.82 35.71
N PHE A 18 -20.50 4.54 36.99
CA PHE A 18 -19.16 4.49 37.55
C PHE A 18 -18.32 3.35 36.95
N CYS A 19 -18.90 2.16 36.79
CA CYS A 19 -18.24 1.03 36.14
C CYS A 19 -17.89 1.32 34.67
N ILE A 20 -18.81 1.95 33.92
CA ILE A 20 -18.55 2.38 32.54
C ILE A 20 -17.44 3.43 32.51
N GLY A 21 -17.45 4.39 33.44
CA GLY A 21 -16.42 5.41 33.57
C GLY A 21 -15.02 4.84 33.83
N ILE A 22 -14.90 3.87 34.75
CA ILE A 22 -13.63 3.18 35.02
C ILE A 22 -13.18 2.35 33.80
N ALA A 23 -14.09 1.63 33.15
CA ALA A 23 -13.76 0.83 31.97
C ALA A 23 -13.27 1.71 30.82
N PHE A 24 -13.96 2.83 30.57
CA PHE A 24 -13.60 3.79 29.52
C PHE A 24 -12.29 4.50 29.84
N TYR A 25 -12.08 4.94 31.08
CA TYR A 25 -10.82 5.55 31.51
C TYR A 25 -9.65 4.57 31.45
N GLY A 26 -9.86 3.32 31.89
CA GLY A 26 -8.88 2.25 31.78
C GLY A 26 -8.51 1.96 30.33
N PHE A 27 -9.51 1.86 29.45
CA PHE A 27 -9.30 1.66 28.01
C PHE A 27 -8.60 2.85 27.36
N ALA A 28 -9.01 4.09 27.67
CA ALA A 28 -8.36 5.29 27.16
C ALA A 28 -6.90 5.38 27.61
N ARG A 29 -6.61 5.07 28.88
CA ARG A 29 -5.24 5.08 29.41
C ARG A 29 -4.38 3.98 28.79
N LEU A 30 -4.92 2.77 28.58
CA LEU A 30 -4.24 1.70 27.87
C LEU A 30 -3.99 2.07 26.40
N SER A 31 -4.99 2.66 25.73
CA SER A 31 -4.88 3.13 24.34
C SER A 31 -3.86 4.26 24.19
N MET A 32 -3.76 5.17 25.16
CA MET A 32 -2.77 6.25 25.18
C MET A 32 -1.36 5.73 25.50
N ALA A 33 -1.22 4.83 26.47
CA ALA A 33 0.05 4.19 26.78
C ALA A 33 0.59 3.34 25.61
N ASP A 34 -0.30 2.68 24.86
CA ASP A 34 0.03 1.97 23.63
C ASP A 34 0.40 2.89 22.48
N LYS A 35 -0.01 4.17 22.49
CA LYS A 35 0.34 5.17 21.47
C LYS A 35 1.68 5.85 21.74
N GLU A 36 2.00 6.13 23.01
CA GLU A 36 3.25 6.81 23.39
C GLU A 36 4.51 5.93 23.23
N ASN A 37 4.36 4.60 23.11
CA ASN A 37 5.48 3.65 23.09
C ASN A 37 5.66 2.91 21.75
N ARG A 38 5.04 3.39 20.65
CA ARG A 38 5.17 2.78 19.33
C ARG A 38 6.38 3.33 18.59
N VAL A 39 7.31 2.44 18.24
CA VAL A 39 8.43 2.76 17.34
C VAL A 39 7.88 3.29 16.02
N ASP A 40 8.35 4.49 15.61
CA ASP A 40 8.08 5.03 14.29
C ASP A 40 8.94 4.29 13.26
N ILE A 41 8.30 3.51 12.39
CA ILE A 41 9.00 2.70 11.38
C ILE A 41 9.68 3.60 10.35
N PHE A 42 9.11 4.77 10.05
CA PHE A 42 9.60 5.66 9.01
C PHE A 42 10.93 6.34 9.38
N GLU A 43 11.31 6.34 10.67
CA GLU A 43 12.65 6.72 11.11
C GLU A 43 13.74 5.72 10.64
N PHE A 44 13.34 4.49 10.33
CA PHE A 44 14.25 3.42 9.89
C PHE A 44 14.28 3.25 8.37
N VAL A 45 13.35 3.85 7.64
CA VAL A 45 13.29 3.72 6.18
C VAL A 45 14.30 4.70 5.56
N PRO A 46 15.25 4.25 4.72
CA PRO A 46 16.15 5.16 4.01
C PRO A 46 15.38 6.19 3.19
N LYS A 47 15.79 7.46 3.27
CA LYS A 47 15.12 8.58 2.60
C LYS A 47 15.06 8.43 1.07
N ASP A 48 16.00 7.72 0.47
CA ASP A 48 16.12 7.51 -0.98
C ASP A 48 15.34 6.29 -1.50
N CYS A 49 14.50 5.67 -0.68
CA CYS A 49 13.61 4.59 -1.13
C CYS A 49 12.71 5.04 -2.30
N ALA A 50 12.36 4.06 -3.13
CA ALA A 50 11.56 4.24 -4.33
C ALA A 50 10.05 4.23 -4.05
N GLY A 51 9.68 3.60 -2.94
CA GLY A 51 8.30 3.44 -2.52
C GLY A 51 8.23 2.59 -1.27
N ILE A 52 7.05 2.57 -0.68
CA ILE A 52 6.73 1.72 0.47
C ILE A 52 5.39 1.02 0.25
N LEU A 53 5.24 -0.15 0.84
CA LEU A 53 3.96 -0.82 1.04
C LEU A 53 3.75 -0.94 2.56
N GLU A 54 2.59 -0.51 3.02
CA GLU A 54 2.20 -0.53 4.42
C GLU A 54 0.88 -1.29 4.57
N THR A 55 0.80 -2.17 5.55
CA THR A 55 -0.43 -2.93 5.85
C THR A 55 -0.49 -3.30 7.32
N ASP A 56 -1.68 -3.33 7.89
CA ASP A 56 -1.94 -3.91 9.22
C ASP A 56 -2.61 -5.30 9.15
N ASN A 57 -2.89 -5.84 7.97
CA ASN A 57 -3.68 -7.06 7.81
C ASN A 57 -3.41 -7.78 6.49
N ILE A 58 -2.18 -8.27 6.36
CA ILE A 58 -1.77 -8.99 5.15
C ILE A 58 -2.55 -10.30 4.96
N ASP A 59 -2.88 -11.02 6.03
CA ASP A 59 -3.58 -12.30 5.95
C ASP A 59 -4.96 -12.14 5.32
N ASN A 60 -5.70 -11.10 5.72
CA ASN A 60 -7.00 -10.80 5.12
C ASN A 60 -6.87 -10.42 3.64
N PHE A 61 -5.87 -9.61 3.29
CA PHE A 61 -5.62 -9.27 1.88
C PHE A 61 -5.38 -10.53 1.04
N MET A 62 -4.52 -11.43 1.52
CA MET A 62 -4.21 -12.70 0.84
C MET A 62 -5.43 -13.60 0.72
N HIS A 63 -6.24 -13.67 1.77
CA HIS A 63 -7.49 -14.44 1.77
C HIS A 63 -8.48 -13.88 0.73
N VAL A 64 -8.76 -12.57 0.74
CA VAL A 64 -9.66 -11.93 -0.22
C VAL A 64 -9.14 -12.09 -1.65
N PHE A 65 -7.84 -11.88 -1.88
CA PHE A 65 -7.22 -12.07 -3.18
C PHE A 65 -7.40 -13.50 -3.71
N SER A 66 -7.21 -14.52 -2.87
CA SER A 66 -7.35 -15.92 -3.27
C SER A 66 -8.77 -16.30 -3.74
N GLN A 67 -9.78 -15.53 -3.35
CA GLN A 67 -11.18 -15.75 -3.70
C GLN A 67 -11.63 -14.95 -4.94
N ALA A 68 -10.79 -14.03 -5.43
CA ALA A 68 -11.12 -13.21 -6.59
C ALA A 68 -11.12 -14.03 -7.89
N ALA A 69 -12.00 -13.69 -8.84
CA ALA A 69 -12.11 -14.37 -10.13
C ALA A 69 -10.79 -14.28 -10.93
N TYR A 70 -10.09 -13.15 -10.78
CA TYR A 70 -8.82 -12.87 -11.44
C TYR A 70 -7.58 -13.35 -10.67
N SER A 71 -7.76 -14.05 -9.55
CA SER A 71 -6.66 -14.52 -8.70
C SER A 71 -5.63 -15.34 -9.47
N SER A 72 -6.08 -16.22 -10.37
CA SER A 72 -5.21 -17.08 -11.19
C SER A 72 -4.35 -16.30 -12.21
N GLN A 73 -4.88 -15.20 -12.75
CA GLN A 73 -4.16 -14.34 -13.70
C GLN A 73 -3.05 -13.55 -12.99
N LEU A 74 -3.38 -13.02 -11.81
CA LEU A 74 -2.44 -12.28 -10.97
C LEU A 74 -1.60 -13.19 -10.05
N ASP A 75 -1.78 -14.52 -10.10
CA ASP A 75 -1.00 -15.48 -9.30
C ASP A 75 0.50 -15.50 -9.69
N THR A 76 0.84 -15.01 -10.88
CA THR A 76 2.24 -14.78 -11.28
C THR A 76 2.87 -13.59 -10.56
N LEU A 77 2.11 -12.52 -10.28
CA LEU A 77 2.54 -11.42 -9.40
C LEU A 77 2.66 -11.90 -7.96
N HIS A 78 1.71 -12.72 -7.51
CA HIS A 78 1.77 -13.37 -6.20
C HIS A 78 3.01 -14.25 -6.04
N ARG A 79 3.49 -14.90 -7.12
CA ARG A 79 4.67 -15.78 -7.09
C ARG A 79 6.01 -15.09 -7.28
N ALA A 80 6.05 -13.81 -7.64
CA ALA A 80 7.29 -13.10 -7.97
C ALA A 80 7.87 -12.31 -6.77
N GLY A 81 9.03 -12.74 -6.28
CA GLY A 81 9.93 -11.94 -5.44
C GLY A 81 9.70 -12.02 -3.92
N LEU A 82 10.25 -11.02 -3.22
CA LEU A 82 10.32 -10.92 -1.75
C LEU A 82 8.96 -10.88 -1.06
N MET A 83 7.92 -10.38 -1.75
CA MET A 83 6.54 -10.40 -1.24
C MET A 83 6.06 -11.84 -1.01
N ASN A 84 6.33 -12.76 -1.94
CA ASN A 84 5.99 -14.17 -1.73
C ASN A 84 6.89 -14.80 -0.68
N ASP A 85 8.22 -14.69 -0.81
CA ASP A 85 9.16 -15.38 0.08
C ASP A 85 9.12 -14.86 1.53
N ILE A 86 8.72 -13.61 1.79
CA ILE A 86 8.57 -13.08 3.16
C ILE A 86 7.12 -13.15 3.63
N LEU A 87 6.12 -12.82 2.80
CA LEU A 87 4.73 -12.68 3.26
C LEU A 87 3.93 -13.98 3.18
N SER A 88 4.17 -14.85 2.18
CA SER A 88 3.58 -16.21 2.18
C SER A 88 4.17 -17.06 3.30
N ASP A 89 5.43 -16.79 3.68
CA ASP A 89 6.06 -17.44 4.84
C ASP A 89 5.47 -16.88 6.15
N LEU A 90 5.37 -15.56 6.32
CA LEU A 90 4.81 -14.94 7.53
C LEU A 90 3.33 -15.27 7.76
N SER A 91 2.50 -15.28 6.71
CA SER A 91 1.06 -15.60 6.81
C SER A 91 0.82 -17.03 7.30
N ARG A 92 1.65 -18.00 6.89
CA ARG A 92 1.60 -19.37 7.42
C ARG A 92 1.91 -19.42 8.92
N TYR A 93 2.80 -18.57 9.43
CA TYR A 93 3.17 -18.56 10.85
C TYR A 93 2.23 -17.72 11.71
N SER A 94 1.62 -16.65 11.17
CA SER A 94 0.49 -15.94 11.81
C SER A 94 -0.64 -16.91 12.16
N SER A 95 -0.92 -17.87 11.26
CA SER A 95 -1.93 -18.91 11.47
C SER A 95 -1.52 -20.00 12.48
N ALA A 96 -0.21 -20.23 12.69
CA ALA A 96 0.30 -21.28 13.57
C ALA A 96 0.45 -20.83 15.03
N ALA A 97 0.47 -19.53 15.30
CA ALA A 97 0.59 -18.99 16.64
C ALA A 97 -0.79 -18.93 17.33
N ALA A 98 -1.18 -20.07 17.92
CA ALA A 98 -2.39 -20.19 18.73
C ALA A 98 -2.45 -19.10 19.82
N HIS A 99 -3.48 -18.25 19.73
CA HIS A 99 -3.94 -17.30 20.74
C HIS A 99 -2.94 -16.18 21.12
N GLY A 100 -2.98 -15.08 20.37
CA GLY A 100 -2.53 -13.74 20.81
C GLY A 100 -1.45 -13.06 19.98
N LEU A 101 -0.77 -13.80 19.10
CA LEU A 101 0.40 -13.35 18.34
C LEU A 101 0.09 -12.88 16.91
N SER A 102 -0.98 -13.37 16.28
CA SER A 102 -1.41 -12.85 14.97
C SER A 102 -1.65 -11.34 15.04
N TYR A 103 -2.19 -10.85 16.16
CA TYR A 103 -2.44 -9.43 16.39
C TYR A 103 -1.17 -8.55 16.53
N GLN A 104 -0.02 -9.14 16.86
CA GLN A 104 1.24 -8.41 17.06
C GLN A 104 2.11 -8.31 15.80
N MET A 105 1.90 -9.15 14.78
CA MET A 105 2.57 -9.05 13.46
C MET A 105 1.78 -8.23 12.44
N ASN A 106 0.64 -7.67 12.85
CA ASN A 106 -0.31 -7.01 11.98
C ASN A 106 0.33 -5.88 11.16
N HIS A 107 1.11 -5.00 11.78
CA HIS A 107 1.71 -3.86 11.07
C HIS A 107 3.06 -4.18 10.44
N VAL A 108 3.06 -4.27 9.11
CA VAL A 108 4.22 -4.52 8.26
C VAL A 108 4.42 -3.33 7.33
N VAL A 109 5.67 -2.85 7.26
CA VAL A 109 6.11 -1.93 6.21
C VAL A 109 7.14 -2.64 5.36
N ILE A 110 7.11 -2.39 4.05
CA ILE A 110 8.07 -2.90 3.08
C ILE A 110 8.56 -1.72 2.25
N SER A 111 9.87 -1.45 2.24
CA SER A 111 10.45 -0.39 1.42
C SER A 111 11.20 -0.96 0.21
N PHE A 112 10.99 -0.35 -0.95
CA PHE A 112 11.58 -0.75 -2.23
C PHE A 112 12.77 0.15 -2.58
N HIS A 113 13.87 -0.45 -3.03
CA HIS A 113 15.14 0.25 -3.27
C HIS A 113 15.64 -0.01 -4.69
N ARG A 114 16.58 0.82 -5.15
CA ARG A 114 17.26 0.65 -6.44
C ARG A 114 18.30 -0.48 -6.33
N PRO A 115 18.53 -1.27 -7.40
CA PRO A 115 18.00 -1.16 -8.77
C PRO A 115 16.62 -1.79 -9.05
N HIS A 116 15.74 -1.96 -8.05
CA HIS A 116 14.38 -2.47 -8.18
C HIS A 116 14.28 -3.94 -8.60
N THR A 117 15.25 -4.75 -8.19
CA THR A 117 15.12 -6.21 -8.26
C THR A 117 14.27 -6.73 -7.12
N ALA A 118 13.81 -7.98 -7.24
CA ALA A 118 13.16 -8.69 -6.16
C ALA A 118 14.00 -8.80 -4.87
N MET A 119 15.30 -8.51 -4.92
CA MET A 119 16.19 -8.55 -3.75
C MET A 119 16.37 -7.18 -3.10
N ASP A 120 15.96 -6.10 -3.76
CA ASP A 120 16.18 -4.71 -3.34
C ASP A 120 15.06 -4.20 -2.43
N VAL A 121 14.75 -4.98 -1.39
CA VAL A 121 13.61 -4.71 -0.50
C VAL A 121 14.01 -4.90 0.96
N VAL A 122 13.43 -4.07 1.82
CA VAL A 122 13.56 -4.16 3.28
C VAL A 122 12.17 -4.30 3.89
N ALA A 123 11.97 -5.31 4.73
CA ALA A 123 10.73 -5.50 5.48
C ALA A 123 10.95 -5.12 6.96
N TYR A 124 9.97 -4.40 7.51
CA TYR A 124 9.98 -3.88 8.87
C TYR A 124 8.78 -4.44 9.62
N PHE A 125 9.05 -5.18 10.69
CA PHE A 125 8.05 -5.80 11.55
C PHE A 125 8.03 -5.09 12.88
N ARG A 126 6.91 -4.44 13.21
CA ARG A 126 6.69 -3.91 14.55
C ARG A 126 6.38 -5.07 15.48
N ILE A 127 7.38 -5.54 16.21
CA ILE A 127 7.24 -6.71 17.09
C ILE A 127 7.86 -6.47 18.46
N GLY A 128 7.23 -7.05 19.49
CA GLY A 128 7.81 -7.14 20.83
C GLY A 128 9.01 -8.11 20.88
N LYS A 129 9.68 -8.20 22.04
CA LYS A 129 10.88 -9.05 22.23
C LYS A 129 10.68 -10.52 21.83
N GLU A 130 9.48 -11.05 22.01
CA GLU A 130 9.09 -12.43 21.65
C GLU A 130 8.95 -12.66 20.14
N GLY A 131 8.61 -11.61 19.36
CA GLY A 131 8.40 -11.74 17.92
C GLY A 131 9.69 -11.99 17.14
N LYS A 132 10.86 -11.55 17.66
CA LYS A 132 12.16 -11.82 17.05
C LYS A 132 12.40 -13.32 16.92
N HIS A 133 12.17 -14.06 18.01
CA HIS A 133 12.43 -15.50 18.01
C HIS A 133 11.54 -16.21 17.00
N GLN A 134 10.26 -15.81 16.94
CA GLN A 134 9.30 -16.38 16.00
C GLN A 134 9.63 -16.09 14.54
N LEU A 135 10.07 -14.88 14.20
CA LEU A 135 10.54 -14.56 12.84
C LEU A 135 11.74 -15.43 12.45
N ILE A 136 12.68 -15.62 13.37
CA ILE A 136 13.86 -16.46 13.13
C ILE A 136 13.47 -17.94 13.00
N GLU A 137 12.59 -18.45 13.86
CA GLU A 137 12.11 -19.84 13.78
C GLU A 137 11.27 -20.09 12.53
N ALA A 138 10.49 -19.09 12.08
CA ALA A 138 9.78 -19.13 10.80
C ALA A 138 10.76 -19.32 9.62
N VAL A 139 11.85 -18.56 9.63
CA VAL A 139 12.89 -18.66 8.60
C VAL A 139 13.67 -19.97 8.71
N LYS A 140 13.98 -20.45 9.92
CA LYS A 140 14.74 -21.70 10.14
C LYS A 140 13.93 -22.97 9.80
N GLY A 141 12.66 -23.04 10.20
CA GLY A 141 11.81 -24.21 10.02
C GLY A 141 11.65 -24.63 8.56
N LYS A 142 11.79 -23.69 7.62
CA LYS A 142 11.75 -23.92 6.16
C LYS A 142 13.08 -24.41 5.58
N HIS A 143 14.21 -24.05 6.20
CA HIS A 143 15.55 -24.33 5.67
C HIS A 143 16.32 -25.41 6.44
N GLY A 144 15.72 -25.99 7.49
CA GLY A 144 16.16 -27.25 8.09
C GLY A 144 17.55 -27.22 8.75
N ALA A 145 18.03 -26.05 9.17
CA ALA A 145 19.38 -25.91 9.71
C ALA A 145 19.39 -25.39 11.16
N ASP A 146 19.95 -26.20 12.06
CA ASP A 146 20.52 -25.73 13.33
C ASP A 146 21.78 -24.92 13.03
N PHE A 147 21.58 -23.64 12.67
CA PHE A 147 22.66 -22.73 12.33
C PHE A 147 22.78 -21.59 13.35
N VAL A 148 24.01 -21.27 13.72
CA VAL A 148 24.33 -20.10 14.53
C VAL A 148 24.56 -18.92 13.60
N PRO A 149 23.72 -17.86 13.64
CA PRO A 149 23.85 -16.72 12.72
C PRO A 149 25.24 -16.09 12.79
N LYS A 150 25.78 -15.72 11.63
CA LYS A 150 26.99 -14.90 11.59
C LYS A 150 26.63 -13.52 12.13
N LYS A 151 27.39 -13.03 13.10
CA LYS A 151 27.20 -11.71 13.69
C LYS A 151 28.23 -10.75 13.14
N GLU A 152 27.76 -9.66 12.56
CA GLU A 152 28.60 -8.55 12.13
C GLU A 152 28.22 -7.28 12.89
N THR A 153 29.16 -6.35 13.01
CA THR A 153 28.92 -5.05 13.63
C THR A 153 29.10 -3.97 12.59
N TYR A 154 28.12 -3.09 12.46
CA TYR A 154 28.15 -1.92 11.60
C TYR A 154 27.74 -0.69 12.41
N ARG A 155 28.60 0.34 12.46
CA ARG A 155 28.39 1.58 13.26
C ARG A 155 27.92 1.33 14.70
N GLY A 156 28.47 0.29 15.34
CA GLY A 156 28.13 -0.12 16.71
C GLY A 156 26.78 -0.84 16.85
N LYS A 157 26.08 -1.14 15.76
CA LYS A 157 24.87 -1.95 15.71
C LYS A 157 25.19 -3.36 15.22
N LYS A 158 24.52 -4.37 15.77
CA LYS A 158 24.72 -5.77 15.40
C LYS A 158 23.78 -6.14 14.26
N ILE A 159 24.31 -6.81 13.25
CA ILE A 159 23.57 -7.42 12.14
C ILE A 159 23.76 -8.93 12.24
N GLU A 160 22.66 -9.68 12.28
CA GLU A 160 22.67 -11.14 12.27
C GLU A 160 22.39 -11.63 10.85
N ILE A 161 23.23 -12.54 10.34
CA ILE A 161 23.13 -13.07 8.97
C ILE A 161 22.81 -14.56 9.05
N TYR A 162 21.65 -14.92 8.50
CA TYR A 162 21.12 -16.29 8.45
C TYR A 162 21.21 -16.82 7.02
N PRO A 163 21.87 -17.95 6.76
CA PRO A 163 21.86 -18.60 5.44
C PRO A 163 20.48 -19.20 5.19
N LEU A 164 19.91 -18.92 4.03
CA LEU A 164 18.69 -19.55 3.53
C LEU A 164 19.01 -20.67 2.55
N SER A 165 20.11 -20.53 1.81
CA SER A 165 20.64 -21.54 0.88
C SER A 165 22.13 -21.31 0.66
N SER A 166 22.76 -22.06 -0.24
CA SER A 166 24.16 -21.86 -0.62
C SER A 166 24.46 -20.47 -1.21
N THR A 167 23.44 -19.77 -1.73
CA THR A 167 23.61 -18.50 -2.45
C THR A 167 22.75 -17.35 -1.89
N ARG A 168 21.87 -17.63 -0.91
CA ARG A 168 20.96 -16.63 -0.34
C ARG A 168 21.10 -16.55 1.17
N TYR A 169 21.05 -15.32 1.68
CA TYR A 169 21.15 -15.00 3.09
C TYR A 169 20.06 -14.01 3.48
N LEU A 170 19.64 -14.05 4.73
CA LEU A 170 18.76 -13.08 5.36
C LEU A 170 19.57 -12.29 6.39
N SER A 171 19.62 -10.98 6.21
CA SER A 171 20.24 -10.04 7.16
C SER A 171 19.17 -9.46 8.06
N VAL A 172 19.40 -9.48 9.37
CA VAL A 172 18.43 -9.10 10.40
C VAL A 172 19.05 -8.05 11.32
N TYR A 173 18.34 -6.94 11.49
CA TYR A 173 18.63 -5.90 12.47
C TYR A 173 17.47 -5.79 13.46
N THR A 174 17.79 -5.85 14.75
CA THR A 174 16.79 -5.81 15.83
C THR A 174 17.00 -4.57 16.68
N THR A 175 15.91 -3.88 17.00
CA THR A 175 15.85 -2.80 17.99
C THR A 175 14.80 -3.10 19.07
N ASP A 176 14.64 -2.18 20.01
CA ASP A 176 13.57 -2.24 21.00
C ASP A 176 12.23 -1.93 20.32
N GLY A 177 11.55 -2.95 19.79
CA GLY A 177 10.20 -2.85 19.21
C GLY A 177 10.12 -2.97 17.68
N LEU A 178 11.25 -3.13 16.99
CA LEU A 178 11.30 -3.32 15.54
C LEU A 178 12.28 -4.43 15.16
N VAL A 179 11.88 -5.25 14.19
CA VAL A 179 12.80 -6.14 13.49
C VAL A 179 12.78 -5.82 12.01
N VAL A 180 13.97 -5.57 11.47
CA VAL A 180 14.20 -5.19 10.09
C VAL A 180 14.94 -6.31 9.40
N VAL A 181 14.44 -6.74 8.25
CA VAL A 181 15.04 -7.83 7.48
C VAL A 181 15.20 -7.46 6.01
N SER A 182 16.25 -7.99 5.41
CA SER A 182 16.50 -7.89 3.97
C SER A 182 17.39 -9.03 3.52
N TYR A 183 17.31 -9.44 2.25
CA TYR A 183 18.30 -10.34 1.69
C TYR A 183 19.68 -9.69 1.51
N GLN A 184 19.74 -8.37 1.54
CA GLN A 184 20.97 -7.63 1.34
C GLN A 184 21.42 -6.97 2.63
N LYS A 185 22.59 -7.38 3.12
CA LYS A 185 23.23 -6.75 4.27
C LYS A 185 23.40 -5.23 4.06
N LYS A 186 23.77 -4.80 2.85
CA LYS A 186 23.93 -3.38 2.50
C LYS A 186 22.67 -2.56 2.76
N LEU A 187 21.48 -3.10 2.49
CA LEU A 187 20.22 -2.40 2.77
C LEU A 187 19.98 -2.26 4.29
N ILE A 188 20.39 -3.25 5.09
CA ILE A 188 20.37 -3.14 6.56
C ILE A 188 21.37 -2.09 7.05
N GLU A 189 22.54 -1.98 6.43
CA GLU A 189 23.51 -0.91 6.72
C GLU A 189 22.90 0.47 6.42
N GLN A 190 22.19 0.62 5.29
CA GLN A 190 21.47 1.86 4.95
C GLN A 190 20.34 2.20 5.92
N VAL A 191 19.63 1.20 6.44
CA VAL A 191 18.65 1.41 7.53
C VAL A 191 19.34 1.96 8.78
N ILE A 192 20.50 1.41 9.14
CA ILE A 192 21.28 1.89 10.28
C ILE A 192 21.78 3.33 10.03
N ASP A 193 22.21 3.64 8.81
CA ASP A 193 22.64 4.97 8.41
C ASP A 193 21.49 5.98 8.47
N ALA A 194 20.31 5.62 7.96
CA ALA A 194 19.13 6.48 8.00
C ALA A 194 18.80 6.97 9.41
N VAL A 195 18.86 6.06 10.40
CA VAL A 195 18.65 6.38 11.82
C VAL A 195 19.81 7.18 12.40
N LYS A 196 21.05 6.79 12.10
CA LYS A 196 22.24 7.42 12.69
C LYS A 196 22.52 8.82 12.19
N ASP A 197 22.17 9.08 10.93
CA ASP A 197 22.44 10.32 10.23
C ASP A 197 21.21 11.23 10.17
N ASN A 198 20.09 10.82 10.79
CA ASN A 198 18.80 11.50 10.71
C ASN A 198 18.40 11.79 9.24
N ASN A 199 18.58 10.79 8.37
CA ASN A 199 18.30 10.88 6.94
C ASN A 199 17.33 9.77 6.53
N SER A 200 16.19 9.75 7.20
CA SER A 200 15.14 8.75 7.01
C SER A 200 13.97 9.33 6.22
N LEU A 201 13.03 8.45 5.84
CA LEU A 201 11.79 8.83 5.16
C LEU A 201 10.93 9.75 6.03
N ARG A 202 11.09 9.72 7.36
CA ARG A 202 10.44 10.67 8.27
C ARG A 202 10.79 12.13 7.99
N GLU A 203 11.96 12.38 7.42
CA GLU A 203 12.44 13.72 7.05
C GLU A 203 12.04 14.13 5.62
N ASP A 204 11.17 13.36 4.94
CA ASP A 204 10.59 13.71 3.65
C ASP A 204 9.26 14.47 3.85
N SER A 205 9.30 15.77 3.56
CA SER A 205 8.17 16.71 3.73
C SER A 205 6.95 16.31 2.91
N VAL A 206 7.16 15.78 1.71
CA VAL A 206 6.06 15.37 0.81
C VAL A 206 5.43 14.10 1.35
N PHE A 207 6.24 13.08 1.66
CA PHE A 207 5.76 11.82 2.21
C PHE A 207 4.97 12.02 3.51
N THR A 208 5.54 12.74 4.48
CA THR A 208 4.88 13.01 5.78
C THR A 208 3.55 13.75 5.65
N SER A 209 3.37 14.47 4.54
CA SER A 209 2.19 15.28 4.30
C SER A 209 1.09 14.58 3.49
N ILE A 210 1.39 13.40 2.94
CA ILE A 210 0.41 12.49 2.31
C ILE A 210 0.10 11.30 3.22
N HIS A 211 1.11 10.76 3.90
CA HIS A 211 0.94 9.67 4.85
C HIS A 211 0.07 10.10 6.03
N HIS A 212 -0.99 9.33 6.29
CA HIS A 212 -1.93 9.56 7.37
C HIS A 212 -2.25 8.26 8.13
N PRO A 213 -2.79 8.35 9.36
CA PRO A 213 -3.24 7.17 10.07
C PRO A 213 -4.30 6.41 9.26
N GLN A 214 -3.97 5.19 8.88
CA GLN A 214 -4.84 4.33 8.08
C GLN A 214 -5.96 3.71 8.95
N PRO A 215 -7.15 3.43 8.36
CA PRO A 215 -8.20 2.67 9.05
C PRO A 215 -7.75 1.23 9.30
N ALA A 216 -8.49 0.47 10.12
CA ALA A 216 -8.13 -0.92 10.36
C ALA A 216 -8.30 -1.79 9.11
N SER A 217 -7.44 -2.80 8.94
CA SER A 217 -7.43 -3.73 7.80
C SER A 217 -7.17 -3.05 6.46
N PHE A 218 -6.04 -2.37 6.36
CA PHE A 218 -5.62 -1.62 5.18
C PHE A 218 -4.41 -2.26 4.48
N ILE A 219 -4.25 -1.90 3.21
CA ILE A 219 -3.03 -2.12 2.44
C ILE A 219 -2.85 -0.94 1.50
N THR A 220 -1.74 -0.24 1.64
CA THR A 220 -1.47 1.00 0.93
C THR A 220 -0.07 0.97 0.34
N ILE A 221 0.06 1.34 -0.93
CA ILE A 221 1.34 1.58 -1.60
C ILE A 221 1.55 3.09 -1.68
N TYR A 222 2.74 3.54 -1.30
CA TYR A 222 3.18 4.89 -1.61
C TYR A 222 4.35 4.78 -2.58
N GLY A 223 4.24 5.39 -3.75
CA GLY A 223 5.29 5.44 -4.76
C GLY A 223 5.92 6.83 -4.81
N ARG A 224 7.25 6.90 -4.85
CA ARG A 224 7.99 8.16 -5.08
C ARG A 224 8.00 8.51 -6.57
N THR A 225 6.81 8.69 -7.12
CA THR A 225 6.54 8.89 -8.54
C THR A 225 5.18 9.58 -8.71
N PRO A 226 4.98 10.34 -9.81
CA PRO A 226 3.65 10.74 -10.24
C PRO A 226 2.74 9.53 -10.49
N SER A 227 1.43 9.76 -10.43
CA SER A 227 0.44 8.68 -10.58
C SER A 227 0.36 8.13 -11.99
N VAL A 228 0.61 8.99 -12.98
CA VAL A 228 0.75 8.65 -14.39
C VAL A 228 1.86 9.51 -15.02
N PRO A 229 2.51 9.07 -16.11
CA PRO A 229 3.71 9.72 -16.63
C PRO A 229 3.54 11.20 -16.97
N PHE A 230 2.42 11.58 -17.61
CA PHE A 230 2.20 12.96 -18.05
C PHE A 230 2.03 13.98 -16.91
N LEU A 231 1.78 13.51 -15.67
CA LEU A 231 1.71 14.39 -14.49
C LEU A 231 3.10 14.74 -13.95
N GLY A 232 4.11 13.91 -14.21
CA GLY A 232 5.45 14.09 -13.67
C GLY A 232 6.37 14.92 -14.54
N LYS A 233 7.30 15.60 -13.88
CA LYS A 233 8.54 16.11 -14.49
C LYS A 233 9.72 15.67 -13.65
N GLU A 234 10.88 15.48 -14.29
CA GLU A 234 12.10 15.00 -13.63
C GLU A 234 12.55 15.86 -12.43
N SER A 235 12.17 17.14 -12.39
CA SER A 235 12.52 18.08 -11.33
C SER A 235 11.55 18.11 -10.15
N CYS A 236 10.38 17.49 -10.26
CA CYS A 236 9.32 17.56 -9.24
C CYS A 236 9.43 16.35 -8.31
N HIS A 237 9.56 16.61 -7.00
CA HIS A 237 9.60 15.58 -5.97
C HIS A 237 8.19 15.29 -5.48
N SER A 238 7.71 14.07 -5.79
CA SER A 238 6.34 13.66 -5.54
C SER A 238 6.20 12.29 -4.91
N TRP A 239 5.06 12.14 -4.22
CA TRP A 239 4.56 10.88 -3.73
C TRP A 239 3.12 10.68 -4.17
N SER A 240 2.82 9.47 -4.64
CA SER A 240 1.46 9.02 -4.93
C SER A 240 1.09 7.87 -3.99
N GLU A 241 -0.04 8.00 -3.33
CA GLU A 241 -0.66 7.00 -2.45
C GLU A 241 -1.65 6.14 -3.24
N TYR A 242 -1.70 4.85 -2.95
CA TYR A 242 -2.62 3.87 -3.56
C TYR A 242 -3.12 2.90 -2.49
N ASP A 243 -4.29 3.17 -1.94
CA ASP A 243 -5.05 2.23 -1.12
C ASP A 243 -5.64 1.15 -2.02
N ILE A 244 -5.36 -0.12 -1.69
CA ILE A 244 -5.78 -1.26 -2.50
C ILE A 244 -7.09 -1.82 -1.95
N HIS A 245 -8.09 -1.88 -2.82
CA HIS A 245 -9.38 -2.48 -2.53
C HIS A 245 -9.65 -3.64 -3.49
N LEU A 246 -9.93 -4.81 -2.92
CA LEU A 246 -10.22 -6.03 -3.67
C LEU A 246 -11.70 -6.39 -3.56
N ASN A 247 -12.29 -6.77 -4.69
CA ASN A 247 -13.61 -7.39 -4.81
C ASN A 247 -13.51 -8.59 -5.79
N SER A 248 -14.56 -9.39 -5.92
CA SER A 248 -14.60 -10.62 -6.73
C SER A 248 -14.24 -10.39 -8.20
N GLU A 249 -14.70 -9.29 -8.79
CA GLU A 249 -14.61 -8.98 -10.23
C GLU A 249 -13.81 -7.70 -10.53
N VAL A 250 -13.54 -6.91 -9.50
CA VAL A 250 -12.87 -5.62 -9.62
C VAL A 250 -11.81 -5.52 -8.52
N PHE A 251 -10.63 -5.01 -8.85
CA PHE A 251 -9.80 -4.36 -7.84
C PHE A 251 -9.56 -2.91 -8.24
N TYR A 252 -9.54 -2.04 -7.23
CA TYR A 252 -9.29 -0.62 -7.47
C TYR A 252 -8.25 -0.06 -6.51
N LEU A 253 -7.51 0.91 -7.01
CA LEU A 253 -6.51 1.68 -6.29
C LEU A 253 -7.05 3.09 -6.15
N SER A 254 -7.21 3.58 -4.92
CA SER A 254 -7.62 4.95 -4.66
C SER A 254 -6.53 5.67 -3.89
N GLY A 255 -6.35 6.96 -4.15
CA GLY A 255 -5.44 7.75 -3.33
C GLY A 255 -5.24 9.15 -3.85
N GLN A 256 -4.15 9.76 -3.41
CA GLN A 256 -3.80 11.13 -3.73
C GLN A 256 -2.38 11.19 -4.29
N MET A 257 -2.11 12.24 -5.05
CA MET A 257 -0.75 12.62 -5.42
C MET A 257 -0.43 13.95 -4.75
N LYS A 258 0.80 14.05 -4.25
CA LYS A 258 1.31 15.28 -3.66
C LYS A 258 2.68 15.64 -4.19
N GLU A 259 2.87 16.93 -4.38
CA GLU A 259 4.09 17.58 -4.86
C GLU A 259 4.61 18.54 -3.78
N GLU A 260 5.93 18.70 -3.68
CA GLU A 260 6.55 19.63 -2.74
C GLU A 260 6.34 21.10 -3.13
N GLN A 261 6.46 21.39 -4.42
CA GLN A 261 6.55 22.74 -4.97
C GLN A 261 5.20 23.19 -5.54
N VAL A 262 4.77 24.41 -5.20
CA VAL A 262 3.52 25.03 -5.71
C VAL A 262 3.53 25.07 -7.25
N ASP A 263 4.66 25.43 -7.86
CA ASP A 263 4.80 25.43 -9.32
C ASP A 263 4.62 24.03 -9.95
N CYS A 264 5.02 22.96 -9.25
CA CYS A 264 4.81 21.59 -9.72
C CYS A 264 3.32 21.22 -9.66
N LEU A 265 2.63 21.62 -8.59
CA LEU A 265 1.20 21.41 -8.43
C LEU A 265 0.38 22.13 -9.52
N ASP A 266 0.64 23.42 -9.75
CA ASP A 266 -0.08 24.21 -10.77
C ASP A 266 0.11 23.60 -12.16
N ARG A 267 1.34 23.16 -12.48
CA ARG A 267 1.65 22.49 -13.75
C ARG A 267 0.96 21.14 -13.87
N MET A 268 0.89 20.37 -12.78
CA MET A 268 0.20 19.09 -12.76
C MET A 268 -1.30 19.28 -13.04
N LEU A 269 -1.95 20.26 -12.39
CA LEU A 269 -3.35 20.60 -12.65
C LEU A 269 -3.56 21.07 -14.10
N GLN A 270 -2.68 21.93 -14.62
CA GLN A 270 -2.70 22.32 -16.03
C GLN A 270 -2.51 21.12 -16.98
N ALA A 271 -1.63 20.18 -16.65
CA ALA A 271 -1.41 18.97 -17.44
C ALA A 271 -2.69 18.14 -17.55
N VAL A 272 -3.40 17.94 -16.43
CA VAL A 272 -4.70 17.25 -16.40
C VAL A 272 -5.69 17.89 -17.37
N HIS A 273 -5.76 19.22 -17.44
CA HIS A 273 -6.69 19.96 -18.30
C HIS A 273 -6.30 20.04 -19.79
N THR A 274 -5.04 19.76 -20.11
CA THR A 274 -4.48 19.92 -21.47
C THR A 274 -4.28 18.61 -22.22
N VAL A 275 -4.53 17.46 -21.58
CA VAL A 275 -4.47 16.16 -22.27
C VAL A 275 -5.46 16.16 -23.44
N PRO A 276 -5.00 15.83 -24.66
CA PRO A 276 -5.88 15.77 -25.83
C PRO A 276 -6.92 14.67 -25.65
N VAL A 277 -8.13 14.94 -26.14
CA VAL A 277 -9.18 13.93 -26.18
C VAL A 277 -8.79 12.86 -27.20
N VAL A 278 -8.82 11.60 -26.76
CA VAL A 278 -8.59 10.42 -27.61
C VAL A 278 -9.82 9.53 -27.50
N SER A 279 -10.30 9.03 -28.63
CA SER A 279 -11.44 8.10 -28.66
C SER A 279 -11.22 7.10 -29.78
N GLU A 280 -10.87 5.89 -29.39
CA GLU A 280 -10.73 4.71 -30.23
C GLU A 280 -11.70 3.66 -29.74
N SER A 281 -12.53 3.13 -30.65
CA SER A 281 -13.56 2.13 -30.31
C SER A 281 -12.94 0.95 -29.60
N ASP A 282 -13.45 0.65 -28.39
CA ASP A 282 -13.08 -0.51 -27.57
C ASP A 282 -11.56 -0.68 -27.35
N SER A 283 -10.83 0.44 -27.35
CA SER A 283 -9.36 0.46 -27.23
C SER A 283 -8.92 1.49 -26.21
N LEU A 284 -9.17 2.78 -26.48
CA LEU A 284 -8.69 3.88 -25.67
C LEU A 284 -9.67 5.04 -25.69
N LEU A 285 -10.14 5.43 -24.52
CA LEU A 285 -10.83 6.70 -24.29
C LEU A 285 -9.98 7.53 -23.35
N VAL A 286 -9.73 8.79 -23.70
CA VAL A 286 -9.11 9.79 -22.85
C VAL A 286 -9.91 11.08 -22.98
N VAL A 287 -10.43 11.59 -21.87
CA VAL A 287 -11.19 12.85 -21.84
C VAL A 287 -10.72 13.70 -20.67
N SER A 288 -10.47 14.97 -20.95
CA SER A 288 -10.03 15.95 -19.98
C SER A 288 -11.01 17.12 -19.86
N GLY A 289 -11.19 17.67 -18.67
CA GLY A 289 -12.06 18.80 -18.38
C GLY A 289 -13.48 18.37 -18.02
N ARG A 290 -13.96 18.80 -16.85
CA ARG A 290 -15.21 18.35 -16.23
C ARG A 290 -16.42 18.39 -17.17
N GLU A 291 -16.65 19.49 -17.89
CA GLU A 291 -17.79 19.60 -18.83
C GLU A 291 -17.71 18.58 -19.97
N ARG A 292 -16.50 18.31 -20.48
CA ARG A 292 -16.29 17.33 -21.55
C ARG A 292 -16.46 15.91 -21.02
N VAL A 293 -15.97 15.62 -19.81
CA VAL A 293 -16.15 14.34 -19.11
C VAL A 293 -17.65 14.08 -18.89
N ASP A 294 -18.37 15.05 -18.35
CA ASP A 294 -19.81 14.97 -18.09
C ASP A 294 -20.61 14.69 -19.38
N SER A 295 -20.30 15.43 -20.45
CA SER A 295 -20.92 15.23 -21.76
C SER A 295 -20.60 13.86 -22.35
N CYS A 296 -19.37 13.37 -22.20
CA CYS A 296 -18.95 12.06 -22.67
C CYS A 296 -19.72 10.93 -21.99
N ILE A 297 -19.74 10.92 -20.65
CA ILE A 297 -20.44 9.90 -19.86
C ILE A 297 -21.94 9.91 -20.18
N SER A 298 -22.55 11.09 -20.27
CA SER A 298 -23.97 11.22 -20.62
C SER A 298 -24.31 10.64 -22.00
N LYS A 299 -23.42 10.80 -22.98
CA LYS A 299 -23.61 10.22 -24.33
C LYS A 299 -23.51 8.69 -24.31
N VAL A 300 -22.57 8.14 -23.54
CA VAL A 300 -22.40 6.68 -23.41
C VAL A 300 -23.60 6.05 -22.70
N ILE A 301 -24.09 6.67 -21.61
CA ILE A 301 -25.29 6.21 -20.89
C ILE A 301 -26.53 6.23 -21.80
N ALA A 302 -26.64 7.21 -22.70
CA ALA A 302 -27.77 7.31 -23.63
C ALA A 302 -27.69 6.34 -24.83
N SER A 303 -26.55 5.67 -25.04
CA SER A 303 -26.37 4.70 -26.13
C SER A 303 -27.23 3.46 -25.91
N PRO A 304 -27.88 2.89 -26.94
CA PRO A 304 -28.70 1.68 -26.81
C PRO A 304 -27.87 0.38 -26.76
N SER A 305 -26.58 0.44 -27.04
CA SER A 305 -25.64 -0.68 -26.97
C SER A 305 -24.59 -0.35 -25.90
N HIS A 306 -24.40 -1.26 -24.94
CA HIS A 306 -23.40 -1.14 -23.90
C HIS A 306 -22.46 -2.35 -23.98
N THR A 307 -21.25 -2.10 -24.47
CA THR A 307 -20.13 -3.02 -24.27
C THR A 307 -19.67 -2.93 -22.81
N LEU A 308 -18.89 -3.91 -22.33
CA LEU A 308 -18.23 -3.79 -21.01
C LEU A 308 -17.33 -2.54 -20.93
N PHE A 309 -16.76 -2.10 -22.06
CA PHE A 309 -16.02 -0.85 -22.14
C PHE A 309 -16.92 0.36 -21.88
N ASP A 310 -18.10 0.42 -22.50
CA ASP A 310 -19.09 1.48 -22.27
C ASP A 310 -19.58 1.49 -20.82
N GLU A 311 -19.79 0.32 -20.22
CA GLU A 311 -20.14 0.19 -18.80
C GLU A 311 -19.04 0.78 -17.92
N CYS A 312 -17.78 0.45 -18.20
CA CYS A 312 -16.62 1.03 -17.49
C CYS A 312 -16.57 2.55 -17.61
N VAL A 313 -16.89 3.12 -18.77
CA VAL A 313 -16.99 4.58 -18.95
C VAL A 313 -18.17 5.16 -18.16
N SER A 314 -19.33 4.50 -18.19
CA SER A 314 -20.55 4.97 -17.52
C SER A 314 -20.46 5.00 -16.00
N ASN A 315 -19.61 4.15 -15.42
CA ASN A 315 -19.40 4.04 -13.98
C ASN A 315 -18.38 5.06 -13.42
N LEU A 316 -17.73 5.85 -14.28
CA LEU A 316 -16.83 6.90 -13.85
C LEU A 316 -17.57 8.13 -13.31
N SER A 317 -16.87 8.92 -12.51
CA SER A 317 -17.43 10.14 -11.95
C SER A 317 -17.61 11.22 -13.01
N ARG A 318 -18.83 11.74 -13.12
CA ARG A 318 -19.15 12.91 -13.96
C ARG A 318 -18.45 14.19 -13.49
N ASP A 319 -18.01 14.21 -12.23
CA ASP A 319 -17.31 15.33 -11.62
C ASP A 319 -15.79 15.29 -11.81
N ALA A 320 -15.25 14.23 -12.43
CA ALA A 320 -13.82 14.07 -12.67
C ALA A 320 -13.26 15.14 -13.62
N SER A 321 -12.05 15.61 -13.32
CA SER A 321 -11.29 16.52 -14.18
C SER A 321 -10.65 15.80 -15.36
N TYR A 322 -10.47 14.49 -15.27
CA TYR A 322 -9.94 13.62 -16.31
C TYR A 322 -10.45 12.21 -16.14
N ILE A 323 -10.73 11.54 -17.26
CA ILE A 323 -10.99 10.11 -17.32
C ILE A 323 -10.16 9.46 -18.42
N MET A 324 -9.81 8.21 -18.19
CA MET A 324 -9.25 7.31 -19.19
C MET A 324 -9.85 5.93 -19.01
N VAL A 325 -10.19 5.26 -20.11
CA VAL A 325 -10.58 3.85 -20.12
C VAL A 325 -9.79 3.17 -21.22
N THR A 326 -9.16 2.04 -20.93
CA THR A 326 -8.37 1.29 -21.90
C THR A 326 -8.55 -0.21 -21.72
N ASP A 327 -8.56 -0.94 -22.82
CA ASP A 327 -8.49 -2.40 -22.79
C ASP A 327 -7.01 -2.83 -22.66
N MET A 328 -6.68 -3.50 -21.56
CA MET A 328 -5.30 -3.93 -21.27
C MET A 328 -4.77 -5.00 -22.24
N GLU A 329 -5.63 -5.71 -22.97
CA GLU A 329 -5.20 -6.56 -24.08
C GLU A 329 -4.64 -5.73 -25.24
N LYS A 330 -5.23 -4.56 -25.53
CA LYS A 330 -4.70 -3.63 -26.53
C LYS A 330 -3.39 -3.02 -26.06
N VAL A 331 -3.29 -2.71 -24.75
CA VAL A 331 -2.04 -2.27 -24.13
C VAL A 331 -0.94 -3.31 -24.28
N ALA A 332 -1.23 -4.59 -24.05
CA ALA A 332 -0.26 -5.67 -24.23
C ALA A 332 0.17 -5.85 -25.69
N ALA A 333 -0.75 -5.63 -26.64
CA ALA A 333 -0.45 -5.73 -28.07
C ALA A 333 0.40 -4.55 -28.60
N ALA A 334 0.22 -3.35 -28.06
CA ALA A 334 0.89 -2.12 -28.55
C ALA A 334 1.32 -1.17 -27.42
N PRO A 335 2.21 -1.61 -26.49
CA PRO A 335 2.53 -0.88 -25.26
C PRO A 335 3.05 0.54 -25.48
N GLU A 336 3.78 0.78 -26.56
CA GLU A 336 4.36 2.08 -26.90
C GLU A 336 3.29 3.17 -27.09
N GLN A 337 2.10 2.81 -27.58
CA GLN A 337 0.99 3.76 -27.79
C GLN A 337 0.42 4.29 -26.47
N PHE A 338 0.56 3.53 -25.38
CA PHE A 338 -0.03 3.83 -24.08
C PHE A 338 0.98 4.39 -23.07
N ALA A 339 2.27 4.41 -23.43
CA ALA A 339 3.37 4.76 -22.53
C ALA A 339 3.29 6.19 -21.96
N SER A 340 2.61 7.12 -22.64
CA SER A 340 2.37 8.47 -22.14
C SER A 340 1.25 8.54 -21.08
N TYR A 341 0.36 7.56 -21.06
CA TYR A 341 -0.86 7.58 -20.24
C TYR A 341 -0.78 6.64 -19.03
N LEU A 342 -0.03 5.55 -19.13
CA LEU A 342 0.03 4.52 -18.10
C LEU A 342 1.38 4.48 -17.37
N PRO A 343 1.39 4.16 -16.07
CA PRO A 343 2.62 3.92 -15.33
C PRO A 343 3.52 2.88 -16.02
N PRO A 344 4.86 3.06 -16.01
CA PRO A 344 5.78 2.13 -16.67
C PRO A 344 5.65 0.68 -16.20
N PHE A 345 5.21 0.45 -14.97
CA PHE A 345 4.92 -0.88 -14.44
C PHE A 345 3.79 -1.58 -15.22
N LEU A 346 2.66 -0.90 -15.45
CA LEU A 346 1.53 -1.48 -16.20
C LEU A 346 1.91 -1.77 -17.65
N ILE A 347 2.76 -0.92 -18.25
CA ILE A 347 3.29 -1.15 -19.59
C ILE A 347 4.22 -2.38 -19.63
N ARG A 348 5.19 -2.45 -18.71
CA ARG A 348 6.16 -3.57 -18.66
C ARG A 348 5.51 -4.92 -18.37
N HIS A 349 4.39 -4.90 -17.64
CA HIS A 349 3.68 -6.09 -17.18
C HIS A 349 2.29 -6.20 -17.79
N ALA A 350 2.05 -5.59 -18.95
CA ALA A 350 0.72 -5.52 -19.59
C ALA A 350 0.09 -6.91 -19.80
N ASP A 351 0.91 -7.94 -20.05
CA ASP A 351 0.46 -9.34 -20.17
C ASP A 351 -0.31 -9.84 -18.94
N LEU A 352 0.05 -9.38 -17.74
CA LEU A 352 -0.61 -9.76 -16.48
C LEU A 352 -2.00 -9.17 -16.35
N PHE A 353 -2.27 -8.08 -17.07
CA PHE A 353 -3.50 -7.32 -16.98
C PHE A 353 -4.40 -7.53 -18.19
N ARG A 354 -4.05 -8.39 -19.16
CA ARG A 354 -4.79 -8.55 -20.43
C ARG A 354 -6.29 -8.81 -20.26
N SER A 355 -6.67 -9.52 -19.22
CA SER A 355 -8.06 -9.82 -18.87
C SER A 355 -8.77 -8.67 -18.17
N PHE A 356 -8.27 -7.43 -18.24
CA PHE A 356 -8.89 -6.28 -17.58
C PHE A 356 -9.18 -5.13 -18.54
N ILE A 357 -10.25 -4.39 -18.23
CA ILE A 357 -10.41 -3.00 -18.65
C ILE A 357 -9.91 -2.13 -17.51
N LEU A 358 -8.99 -1.22 -17.81
CA LEU A 358 -8.46 -0.26 -16.85
C LEU A 358 -9.16 1.09 -17.03
N SER A 359 -9.83 1.55 -15.98
CA SER A 359 -10.37 2.90 -15.89
C SER A 359 -9.56 3.74 -14.91
N ILE A 360 -9.14 4.94 -15.32
CA ILE A 360 -8.43 5.90 -14.47
C ILE A 360 -9.25 7.18 -14.44
N GLN A 361 -9.43 7.76 -13.26
CA GLN A 361 -10.01 9.08 -13.13
C GLN A 361 -9.21 9.96 -12.17
N PHE A 362 -9.15 11.25 -12.47
CA PHE A 362 -8.58 12.26 -11.61
C PHE A 362 -9.63 13.29 -11.22
N THR A 363 -9.65 13.65 -9.94
CA THR A 363 -10.51 14.71 -9.41
C THR A 363 -9.66 15.70 -8.64
N GLU A 364 -9.83 16.98 -8.96
CA GLU A 364 -9.19 18.04 -8.21
C GLU A 364 -10.03 18.37 -6.97
N VAL A 365 -9.42 18.26 -5.79
CA VAL A 365 -10.05 18.59 -4.50
C VAL A 365 -9.08 19.42 -3.67
N ASN A 366 -9.45 20.66 -3.34
CA ASN A 366 -8.67 21.54 -2.45
C ASN A 366 -7.17 21.65 -2.85
N ASN A 367 -6.88 21.91 -4.12
CA ASN A 367 -5.52 21.97 -4.67
C ASN A 367 -4.73 20.65 -4.49
N ARG A 368 -5.42 19.51 -4.52
CA ARG A 368 -4.81 18.18 -4.58
C ARG A 368 -5.43 17.40 -5.73
N LEU A 369 -4.66 16.46 -6.26
CA LEU A 369 -5.14 15.54 -7.27
C LEU A 369 -5.42 14.19 -6.60
N SER A 370 -6.71 13.89 -6.45
CA SER A 370 -7.16 12.55 -6.09
C SER A 370 -7.25 11.70 -7.35
N HIS A 371 -6.90 10.43 -7.23
CA HIS A 371 -6.94 9.49 -8.33
C HIS A 371 -7.61 8.18 -7.92
N ILE A 372 -8.26 7.56 -8.90
CA ILE A 372 -8.85 6.23 -8.77
C ILE A 372 -8.51 5.43 -10.03
N PHE A 373 -7.96 4.23 -9.85
CA PHE A 373 -7.68 3.26 -10.89
C PHE A 373 -8.57 2.05 -10.64
N VAL A 374 -9.36 1.63 -11.61
CA VAL A 374 -10.27 0.50 -11.51
C VAL A 374 -9.88 -0.52 -12.57
N PHE A 375 -9.60 -1.74 -12.14
CA PHE A 375 -9.34 -2.86 -13.02
C PHE A 375 -10.58 -3.77 -13.01
N THR A 376 -11.36 -3.70 -14.09
CA THR A 376 -12.57 -4.50 -14.28
C THR A 376 -12.23 -5.77 -15.04
N TYR A 377 -12.46 -6.93 -14.44
CA TYR A 377 -12.17 -8.22 -15.06
C TYR A 377 -13.10 -8.49 -16.26
N LYS A 378 -12.52 -8.90 -17.39
CA LYS A 378 -13.18 -9.41 -18.59
C LYS A 378 -13.08 -10.94 -18.51
N GLU A 379 -14.21 -11.63 -18.41
CA GLU A 379 -14.26 -13.08 -18.23
C GLU A 379 -13.32 -13.89 -19.13
#